data_AF-A0A2S8UGE0-F1
#
_entry.id   AF-A0A2S8UGE0-F1
#
_cell.length_a   1.000
_cell.length_b   1.000
_cell.length_c   1.000
_cell.angle_alpha   90.00
_cell.angle_beta   90.00
_cell.angle_gamma   90.00
#
_symmetry.space_group_name_H-M   'P 1'
#
loop_
_entity.id
_entity.type
_entity.pdbx_description
1 polymer ?
#
loop_
_entity_poly.entity_id
_entity_poly.type
_entity_poly.pdbx_seq_one_letter_code
_entity_poly.pdbx_strand_id
1 'polypeptide(L)'
;MQPIEMPQVTLNVQDSVLAQAIAGHSGWQQNDAGAVFDEDGVIVADSLSDLGHIARSLGWLTPSGSRASGVVWSKMPHSSEDRADNARSGARKLGL
;
A
#
# COMPACT_ATOMS: atom_id res chain seq x y z
N MET A 1 -17.06 -4.80 -1.76
CA MET A 1 -15.80 -4.02 -1.77
C MET A 1 -16.14 -2.58 -1.49
N GLN A 2 -15.34 -1.89 -0.70
CA GLN A 2 -15.53 -0.49 -0.30
C GLN A 2 -14.25 0.30 -0.57
N PRO A 3 -14.33 1.57 -1.01
CA PRO A 3 -13.16 2.42 -1.16
C PRO A 3 -12.35 2.50 0.14
N ILE A 4 -11.03 2.43 0.03
CA ILE A 4 -10.16 2.66 1.18
C ILE A 4 -10.02 4.17 1.38
N GLU A 5 -10.45 4.67 2.53
CA GLU A 5 -10.31 6.09 2.84
C GLU A 5 -8.88 6.44 3.27
N MET A 6 -8.46 7.67 2.98
CA MET A 6 -7.21 8.23 3.49
C MET A 6 -7.23 8.29 5.03
N PRO A 7 -6.17 7.84 5.71
CA PRO A 7 -6.10 7.95 7.17
C PRO A 7 -6.01 9.42 7.60
N GLN A 8 -6.59 9.76 8.75
CA GLN A 8 -6.67 11.15 9.22
C GLN A 8 -5.30 11.74 9.65
N VAL A 9 -4.33 10.91 10.08
CA VAL A 9 -2.98 11.33 10.50
C VAL A 9 -1.96 10.24 10.17
N THR A 10 -0.76 10.60 9.72
CA THR A 10 0.27 9.65 9.23
C THR A 10 1.64 9.75 9.92
N LEU A 11 1.75 10.40 11.08
CA LEU A 11 3.03 10.55 11.79
C LEU A 11 3.33 9.38 12.73
N ASN A 12 4.50 8.75 12.59
CA ASN A 12 4.98 7.64 13.43
C ASN A 12 4.01 6.45 13.54
N VAL A 13 3.30 6.17 12.44
CA VAL A 13 2.30 5.11 12.38
C VAL A 13 2.86 3.79 11.84
N GLN A 14 2.10 2.71 12.03
CA GLN A 14 2.40 1.38 11.51
C GLN A 14 2.33 1.34 9.97
N ASP A 15 3.02 0.36 9.37
CA ASP A 15 3.07 0.16 7.92
C ASP A 15 1.68 -0.03 7.30
N SER A 16 0.76 -0.67 8.01
CA SER A 16 -0.63 -0.85 7.58
C SER A 16 -1.37 0.49 7.41
N VAL A 17 -1.08 1.50 8.22
CA VAL A 17 -1.66 2.85 8.11
C VAL A 17 -1.03 3.62 6.95
N LEU A 18 0.28 3.46 6.72
CA LEU A 18 0.93 4.04 5.55
C LEU A 18 0.45 3.37 4.25
N ALA A 19 0.24 2.05 4.28
CA ALA A 19 -0.37 1.29 3.19
C ALA A 19 -1.81 1.73 2.94
N GLN A 20 -2.58 2.03 3.98
CA GLN A 20 -3.92 2.62 3.84
C GLN A 20 -3.87 3.95 3.08
N ALA A 21 -2.88 4.82 3.39
CA ALA A 21 -2.70 6.07 2.65
C ALA A 21 -2.34 5.82 1.17
N ILE A 22 -1.51 4.82 0.87
CA ILE A 22 -1.18 4.42 -0.50
C ILE A 22 -2.42 3.93 -1.25
N ALA A 23 -3.18 3.02 -0.64
CA ALA A 23 -4.36 2.43 -1.24
C ALA A 23 -5.45 3.49 -1.45
N GLY A 24 -5.72 4.33 -0.45
CA GLY A 24 -6.70 5.40 -0.55
C GLY A 24 -6.32 6.48 -1.57
N HIS A 25 -5.04 6.86 -1.65
CA HIS A 25 -4.57 7.75 -2.72
C HIS A 25 -4.73 7.11 -4.11
N SER A 26 -4.61 5.78 -4.21
CA SER A 26 -4.69 5.06 -5.49
C SER A 26 -6.12 4.69 -5.87
N GLY A 27 -7.14 5.09 -5.10
CA GLY A 27 -8.54 4.75 -5.41
C GLY A 27 -8.87 3.26 -5.21
N TRP A 28 -8.03 2.53 -4.50
CA TRP A 28 -8.19 1.09 -4.28
C TRP A 28 -9.29 0.78 -3.28
N GLN A 29 -9.74 -0.46 -3.30
CA GLN A 29 -10.86 -0.95 -2.52
C GLN A 29 -10.44 -2.07 -1.58
N GLN A 30 -11.18 -2.25 -0.50
CA GLN A 30 -11.02 -3.36 0.43
C GLN A 30 -12.30 -4.21 0.48
N ASN A 31 -12.17 -5.52 0.65
CA ASN A 31 -13.30 -6.39 0.95
C ASN A 31 -13.44 -6.63 2.47
N ASP A 32 -14.50 -7.33 2.88
CA ASP A 32 -14.79 -7.61 4.28
C ASP A 32 -13.75 -8.54 4.94
N ALA A 33 -12.96 -9.26 4.13
CA ALA A 33 -11.84 -10.10 4.60
C ALA A 33 -10.54 -9.31 4.78
N GLY A 34 -10.52 -8.02 4.41
CA GLY A 34 -9.35 -7.15 4.53
C GLY A 34 -8.43 -7.13 3.31
N ALA A 35 -8.72 -7.91 2.26
CA ALA A 35 -7.92 -7.93 1.03
C ALA A 35 -8.12 -6.64 0.23
N VAL A 36 -7.04 -6.20 -0.40
CA VAL A 36 -6.93 -4.94 -1.15
C VAL A 36 -6.98 -5.23 -2.64
N PHE A 37 -7.82 -4.49 -3.36
CA PHE A 37 -8.08 -4.61 -4.79
C PHE A 37 -7.87 -3.27 -5.48
N ASP A 38 -7.39 -3.30 -6.72
CA ASP A 38 -7.35 -2.09 -7.54
C ASP A 38 -8.74 -1.69 -8.05
N GLU A 39 -8.79 -0.64 -8.87
CA GLU A 39 -10.03 -0.09 -9.43
C GLU A 39 -10.76 -1.09 -10.36
N ASP A 40 -10.02 -2.05 -10.94
CA ASP A 40 -10.55 -3.12 -11.80
C ASP A 40 -10.99 -4.36 -11.00
N GLY A 41 -10.87 -4.34 -9.67
CA GLY A 41 -11.25 -5.46 -8.81
C GLY A 41 -10.23 -6.61 -8.81
N VAL A 42 -8.99 -6.35 -9.21
CA VAL A 42 -7.91 -7.34 -9.21
C VAL A 42 -7.11 -7.20 -7.92
N ILE A 43 -6.88 -8.33 -7.24
CA ILE A 43 -6.19 -8.34 -5.95
C ILE A 43 -4.78 -7.74 -6.06
N VAL A 44 -4.43 -6.91 -5.08
CA VAL A 44 -3.13 -6.26 -4.94
C VAL A 44 -2.37 -6.85 -3.74
N ALA A 45 -3.06 -7.05 -2.62
CA ALA A 45 -2.51 -7.65 -1.41
C ALA A 45 -3.62 -8.30 -0.57
N ASP A 46 -3.28 -9.35 0.18
CA ASP A 46 -4.24 -10.05 1.06
C ASP A 46 -4.67 -9.23 2.29
N SER A 47 -3.86 -8.23 2.67
CA SER A 47 -4.19 -7.28 3.72
C SER A 47 -3.45 -5.95 3.54
N LEU A 48 -3.89 -4.92 4.27
CA LEU A 48 -3.13 -3.66 4.39
C LEU A 48 -1.77 -3.87 5.06
N SER A 49 -1.62 -4.90 5.90
CA SER A 49 -0.33 -5.23 6.51
C SER A 49 0.65 -5.78 5.46
N ASP A 50 0.17 -6.71 4.61
CA ASP A 50 0.97 -7.27 3.52
C ASP A 50 1.34 -6.18 2.50
N LEU A 51 0.39 -5.31 2.17
CA LEU A 51 0.66 -4.13 1.34
C LEU A 51 1.74 -3.23 1.96
N GLY A 52 1.75 -3.07 3.29
CA GLY A 52 2.79 -2.35 4.00
C GLY A 52 4.18 -2.97 3.83
N HIS A 53 4.28 -4.30 3.97
CA HIS A 53 5.52 -5.04 3.74
C HIS A 53 6.00 -4.93 2.29
N ILE A 54 5.08 -5.08 1.33
CA ILE A 54 5.33 -4.90 -0.10
C ILE A 54 5.84 -3.47 -0.37
N ALA A 55 5.13 -2.45 0.09
CA ALA A 55 5.47 -1.05 -0.11
C ALA A 55 6.84 -0.70 0.49
N ARG A 56 7.19 -1.27 1.64
CA ARG A 56 8.53 -1.13 2.23
C ARG A 56 9.60 -1.76 1.35
N SER A 57 9.37 -2.97 0.83
CA SER A 57 10.31 -3.65 -0.07
C SER A 57 10.54 -2.90 -1.39
N LEU A 58 9.52 -2.18 -1.86
CA LEU A 58 9.56 -1.33 -3.06
C LEU A 58 10.17 0.05 -2.81
N GLY A 59 10.51 0.39 -1.56
CA GLY A 59 11.05 1.70 -1.19
C GLY A 59 10.02 2.83 -1.22
N TRP A 60 8.72 2.50 -1.17
CA TRP A 60 7.64 3.48 -1.09
C TRP A 60 7.41 3.98 0.33
N LEU A 61 7.94 3.28 1.33
CA LEU A 61 7.94 3.72 2.72
C LEU A 61 9.36 4.13 3.13
N THR A 62 9.45 5.05 4.09
CA THR A 62 10.73 5.38 4.74
C THR A 62 11.40 4.12 5.34
N PRO A 63 12.73 3.98 5.25
CA PRO A 63 13.44 2.81 5.77
C PRO A 63 13.16 2.52 7.24
N SER A 64 13.25 1.24 7.64
CA SER A 64 13.10 0.84 9.04
C SER A 64 14.17 1.52 9.91
N GLY A 65 13.78 2.03 11.08
CA GLY A 65 14.69 2.77 11.96
C GLY A 65 14.91 4.25 11.59
N SER A 66 14.18 4.77 10.59
CA SER A 66 14.14 6.20 10.30
C SER A 66 13.56 6.99 11.48
N ARG A 67 13.99 8.25 11.65
CA ARG A 67 13.47 9.16 12.71
C ARG A 67 11.98 9.47 12.57
N ALA A 68 11.42 9.26 11.38
CA ALA A 68 10.01 9.42 11.08
C ALA A 68 9.58 8.31 10.12
N SER A 69 8.33 7.85 10.27
CA SER A 69 7.67 6.94 9.35
C SER A 69 6.83 7.74 8.34
N GLY A 70 6.89 7.40 7.06
CA GLY A 70 6.08 8.07 6.03
C GLY A 70 6.11 7.38 4.67
N VAL A 71 5.23 7.85 3.78
CA VAL A 71 5.19 7.45 2.37
C VAL A 71 6.13 8.34 1.56
N VAL A 72 6.96 7.73 0.72
CA VAL A 72 7.90 8.38 -0.19
C VAL A 72 7.26 8.48 -1.58
N TRP A 73 6.31 9.41 -1.72
CA TRP A 73 5.52 9.58 -2.96
C TRP A 73 6.37 9.75 -4.22
N SER A 74 7.57 10.34 -4.11
CA SER A 74 8.49 10.53 -5.23
C SER A 74 9.13 9.24 -5.76
N LYS A 75 9.03 8.13 -5.03
CA LYS A 75 9.49 6.80 -5.44
C LYS A 75 8.37 5.92 -6.00
N MET A 76 7.13 6.39 -5.93
CA MET A 76 5.98 5.66 -6.42
C MET A 76 5.71 5.98 -7.89
N PRO A 77 5.22 5.00 -8.67
CA PRO A 77 4.65 5.28 -9.98
C PRO A 77 3.51 6.31 -9.91
N HIS A 78 3.31 7.03 -11.01
CA HIS A 78 2.32 8.10 -11.07
C HIS A 78 0.90 7.58 -11.25
N SER A 79 0.70 6.45 -11.94
CA SER A 79 -0.61 5.86 -12.16
C SER A 79 -0.98 4.87 -11.04
N SER A 80 -2.27 4.69 -10.81
CA SER A 80 -2.82 3.65 -9.92
C SER A 80 -2.50 2.24 -10.43
N GLU A 81 -2.62 2.03 -11.74
CA GLU A 81 -2.32 0.77 -12.43
C GLU A 81 -0.85 0.34 -12.24
N ASP A 82 0.11 1.22 -12.50
CA ASP A 82 1.54 0.90 -12.33
C ASP A 82 1.89 0.61 -10.87
N ARG A 83 1.18 1.23 -9.91
CA ARG A 83 1.34 0.90 -8.49
C ARG A 83 0.81 -0.50 -8.22
N ALA A 84 -0.35 -0.85 -8.75
CA ALA A 84 -0.94 -2.18 -8.53
C ALA A 84 -0.01 -3.27 -9.09
N ASP A 85 0.53 -3.07 -10.29
CA ASP A 85 1.44 -4.01 -10.92
C ASP A 85 2.77 -4.16 -10.19
N ASN A 86 3.35 -3.07 -9.72
CA ASN A 86 4.55 -3.12 -8.89
C ASN A 86 4.30 -3.81 -7.54
N ALA A 87 3.15 -3.54 -6.91
CA ALA A 87 2.77 -4.18 -5.65
C ALA A 87 2.61 -5.70 -5.82
N ARG A 88 1.89 -6.15 -6.85
CA ARG A 88 1.77 -7.58 -7.19
C ARG A 88 3.12 -8.22 -7.51
N SER A 89 3.98 -7.54 -8.27
CA SER A 89 5.33 -8.03 -8.53
C SER A 89 6.17 -8.11 -7.25
N GLY A 90 5.96 -7.20 -6.31
CA GLY A 90 6.58 -7.21 -4.98
C GLY A 90 6.10 -8.38 -4.13
N ALA A 91 4.78 -8.62 -4.07
CA ALA A 91 4.17 -9.74 -3.35
C ALA A 91 4.78 -11.09 -3.77
N ARG A 92 4.86 -11.34 -5.08
CA ARG A 92 5.48 -12.55 -5.65
C ARG A 92 6.94 -12.75 -5.22
N LYS A 93 7.72 -11.66 -5.08
CA LYS A 93 9.13 -11.73 -4.63
C LYS A 93 9.25 -12.04 -3.13
N LEU A 94 8.24 -11.65 -2.36
CA LEU A 94 8.17 -11.86 -0.91
C LEU A 94 7.52 -13.21 -0.54
N GLY A 95 6.90 -13.90 -1.49
CA GLY A 95 6.14 -15.13 -1.23
C GLY A 95 4.81 -14.86 -0.50
N LEU A 96 4.26 -13.67 -0.72
CA LEU A 96 2.92 -13.23 -0.29
C LEU A 96 1.95 -13.39 -1.46
#